data_AF-A0A820S7Y6-F1
#
_entry.id   AF-A0A820S7Y6-F1
#
_cell.length_a   1.000
_cell.length_b   1.000
_cell.length_c   1.000
_cell.angle_alpha   90.00
_cell.angle_beta   90.00
_cell.angle_gamma   90.00
#
_symmetry.space_group_name_H-M   'P 1'
#
loop_
_entity.id
_entity.type
_entity.pdbx_description
1 polymer ?
#
loop_
_entity_poly.entity_id
_entity_poly.type
_entity_poly.pdbx_seq_one_letter_code
_entity_poly.pdbx_strand_id
1 'polypeptide(L)'
;GPYSLSVRDVDEQRGPHVKHYKIRFPDEKIGYYIATRRAFKSLEDLIDYYRKNSDGLCCQLSLPCPRPKPTTSTISKDVWEVPRNSLQFIKKLGQGMFGEVWAGKWNNKI
;
A
#
# COMPACT_ATOMS: atom_id res chain seq x y z
N GLY A 1 -7.03 2.17 15.88
CA GLY A 1 -6.78 3.63 15.87
C GLY A 1 -7.42 4.22 14.63
N PRO A 2 -8.14 5.35 14.72
CA PRO A 2 -9.12 5.77 13.71
C PRO A 2 -8.43 6.48 12.53
N TYR A 3 -7.75 5.75 11.66
CA TYR A 3 -7.18 6.25 10.41
C TYR A 3 -6.06 7.32 10.51
N SER A 4 -5.26 7.41 9.46
CA SER A 4 -4.29 8.48 9.25
C SER A 4 -4.20 8.79 7.76
N LEU A 5 -4.06 10.07 7.43
CA LEU A 5 -3.81 10.53 6.07
C LEU A 5 -2.31 10.76 5.91
N SER A 6 -1.69 10.03 4.98
CA SER A 6 -0.25 10.13 4.70
C SER A 6 -0.05 10.78 3.34
N VAL A 7 0.69 11.88 3.31
CA VAL A 7 0.88 12.72 2.10
C VAL A 7 2.36 12.83 1.79
N ARG A 8 2.73 12.56 0.54
CA ARG A 8 4.09 12.79 0.04
C ARG A 8 4.29 14.28 -0.17
N ASP A 9 5.38 14.80 0.36
CA ASP A 9 5.77 16.20 0.28
C ASP A 9 7.24 16.32 -0.16
N VAL A 10 7.63 17.47 -0.70
CA VAL A 10 9.01 17.77 -1.10
C VAL A 10 9.37 19.13 -0.55
N ASP A 11 10.38 19.15 0.31
CA ASP A 11 10.94 20.36 0.91
C ASP A 11 12.32 20.64 0.30
N GLU A 12 12.68 21.90 0.09
CA GLU A 12 13.95 22.28 -0.54
C GLU A 12 15.18 21.86 0.28
N GLN A 13 15.07 21.80 1.61
CA GLN A 13 16.19 21.43 2.48
C GLN A 13 16.22 19.94 2.80
N ARG A 14 15.06 19.31 2.99
CA ARG A 14 14.96 17.89 3.38
C ARG A 14 14.75 16.92 2.22
N GLY A 15 14.35 17.40 1.04
CA GLY A 15 13.96 16.56 -0.08
C GLY A 15 12.62 15.83 0.15
N PRO A 16 12.38 14.71 -0.57
CA PRO A 16 11.13 13.97 -0.49
C PRO A 16 10.90 13.35 0.89
N HIS A 17 9.75 13.61 1.48
CA HIS A 17 9.36 13.06 2.77
C HIS A 17 7.84 12.81 2.84
N VAL A 18 7.37 12.23 3.94
CA VAL A 18 5.94 11.95 4.17
C VAL A 18 5.47 12.68 5.42
N LYS A 19 4.35 13.39 5.31
CA LYS A 19 3.64 14.00 6.43
C LYS A 19 2.41 13.17 6.77
N HIS A 20 2.22 12.92 8.07
CA HIS A 20 1.12 12.11 8.58
C HIS A 20 0.16 12.98 9.39
N TYR A 21 -1.11 12.96 9.00
CA TYR A 21 -2.18 13.68 9.66
C TYR A 21 -3.10 12.66 10.34
N LYS A 22 -3.25 12.78 11.66
CA LYS A 22 -4.16 11.92 12.42
C LYS A 22 -5.59 12.30 12.08
N ILE A 23 -6.36 11.34 11.56
CA ILE A 23 -7.81 11.51 11.43
C ILE A 23 -8.42 11.14 12.78
N ARG A 24 -9.41 11.91 13.22
CA ARG A 24 -10.19 11.63 14.42
C ARG A 24 -11.63 11.39 14.03
N PHE A 25 -12.29 10.52 14.78
CA PHE A 25 -13.70 10.20 14.66
C PHE A 25 -14.23 9.97 16.08
N PRO A 26 -14.70 11.02 16.78
CA PRO A 26 -15.19 10.89 18.15
C PRO A 26 -16.53 10.14 18.20
N ASP A 27 -17.45 10.49 17.29
CA ASP A 27 -18.76 9.87 17.12
C ASP A 27 -19.35 10.24 15.74
N GLU A 28 -20.49 9.63 15.40
CA GLU A 28 -21.20 9.87 14.14
C GLU A 28 -21.82 11.28 14.03
N LYS A 29 -22.09 11.96 15.14
CA LYS A 29 -22.67 13.31 15.14
C LYS A 29 -21.63 14.36 14.72
N ILE A 30 -20.38 14.16 15.15
CA ILE A 30 -19.25 15.03 14.81
C ILE A 30 -18.66 14.62 13.46
N GLY A 31 -18.47 13.32 13.22
CA GLY A 31 -17.85 12.81 11.99
C GLY A 31 -16.31 12.85 12.00
N TYR A 32 -15.73 12.62 10.82
CA TYR A 32 -14.28 12.53 10.61
C TYR A 32 -13.65 13.91 10.48
N TYR A 33 -12.51 14.15 11.13
CA TYR A 33 -11.76 15.40 10.95
C TYR A 33 -10.25 15.23 11.15
N ILE A 34 -9.48 16.14 10.56
CA ILE A 34 -8.04 16.32 10.84
C ILE A 34 -7.86 17.53 11.77
N ALA A 35 -8.49 18.66 11.42
CA ALA A 35 -8.58 19.85 12.25
C ALA A 35 -10.02 20.03 12.74
N THR A 36 -10.21 20.37 14.02
CA THR A 36 -11.54 20.49 14.67
C THR A 36 -12.48 21.49 14.00
N ARG A 37 -11.94 22.43 13.22
CA ARG A 37 -12.70 23.44 12.47
C ARG A 37 -13.56 22.89 11.33
N ARG A 38 -13.30 21.66 10.86
CA ARG A 38 -14.05 21.07 9.74
C ARG A 38 -14.13 19.56 9.88
N ALA A 39 -15.36 19.06 9.96
CA ALA A 39 -15.66 17.65 10.03
C ALA A 39 -16.47 17.16 8.82
N PHE A 40 -16.41 15.87 8.55
CA PHE A 40 -16.95 15.21 7.37
C PHE A 40 -17.75 13.98 7.77
N LYS A 41 -18.81 13.66 7.02
CA LYS A 41 -19.66 12.50 7.31
C LYS A 41 -18.96 11.18 6.95
N SER A 42 -18.12 11.20 5.91
CA SER A 42 -17.37 10.03 5.43
C SER A 42 -15.89 10.36 5.20
N LEU A 43 -15.07 9.31 5.04
CA LEU A 43 -13.65 9.48 4.67
C LEU A 43 -13.51 9.94 3.22
N GLU A 44 -14.43 9.53 2.36
CA GLU A 44 -14.52 9.93 0.96
C GLU A 44 -14.71 11.45 0.85
N ASP A 45 -15.66 12.02 1.62
CA ASP A 45 -15.90 13.47 1.66
C ASP A 45 -14.66 14.24 2.13
N LEU A 46 -13.95 13.70 3.14
CA LEU A 46 -12.71 14.27 3.64
C LEU A 46 -11.64 14.29 2.54
N ILE A 47 -11.47 13.18 1.82
CA ILE A 47 -10.50 13.05 0.72
C ILE A 47 -10.85 14.03 -0.41
N ASP A 48 -12.11 14.09 -0.82
CA ASP A 48 -12.56 14.96 -1.91
C ASP A 48 -12.44 16.45 -1.59
N TYR A 49 -12.61 16.83 -0.31
CA TYR A 49 -12.32 18.18 0.14
C TYR A 49 -10.82 18.50 0.04
N TYR A 50 -9.96 17.65 0.60
CA TYR A 50 -8.53 17.90 0.63
C TYR A 50 -7.84 17.73 -0.74
N ARG A 51 -8.51 17.13 -1.72
CA ARG A 51 -8.13 17.19 -3.14
C ARG A 51 -8.22 18.59 -3.74
N LYS A 52 -9.17 19.41 -3.27
CA LYS A 52 -9.43 20.75 -3.81
C LYS A 52 -8.85 21.86 -2.93
N ASN A 53 -8.59 21.58 -1.66
CA ASN A 53 -8.15 22.57 -0.67
C ASN A 53 -7.06 21.96 0.21
N SER A 54 -5.89 22.59 0.33
CA SER A 54 -4.86 22.10 1.26
C SER A 54 -5.29 22.31 2.72
N ASP A 55 -5.85 23.48 3.02
CA ASP A 55 -6.48 23.83 4.30
C ASP A 55 -5.69 23.34 5.54
N GLY A 56 -4.39 23.66 5.57
CA GLY A 56 -3.46 23.28 6.65
C GLY A 56 -2.68 21.98 6.42
N LEU A 57 -2.99 21.21 5.38
CA LEU A 57 -2.09 20.19 4.86
C LEU A 57 -0.92 20.84 4.12
N CYS A 58 0.18 20.10 3.96
CA CYS A 58 1.35 20.57 3.22
C CYS A 58 1.05 20.84 1.75
N CYS A 59 0.14 20.06 1.15
CA CYS A 59 -0.32 20.23 -0.21
C CYS A 59 -1.73 19.65 -0.37
N GLN A 60 -2.37 19.97 -1.50
CA GLN A 60 -3.62 19.32 -1.90
C GLN A 60 -3.37 17.85 -2.24
N LEU A 61 -4.35 16.99 -1.95
CA LEU A 61 -4.29 15.59 -2.31
C LEU A 61 -4.38 15.44 -3.83
N SER A 62 -3.44 14.70 -4.41
CA SER A 62 -3.40 14.43 -5.84
C SER A 62 -3.75 12.97 -6.11
N LEU A 63 -2.76 12.17 -6.50
CA LEU A 63 -2.94 10.77 -6.84
C LEU A 63 -2.83 9.88 -5.60
N PRO A 64 -3.66 8.82 -5.48
CA PRO A 64 -3.47 7.81 -4.47
C PRO A 64 -2.12 7.09 -4.68
N CYS A 65 -1.53 6.63 -3.58
CA CYS A 65 -0.27 5.88 -3.64
C CYS A 65 -0.44 4.62 -4.50
N PRO A 66 0.38 4.42 -5.55
CA PRO A 66 0.36 3.20 -6.34
C PRO A 66 0.59 1.98 -5.46
N ARG A 67 -0.37 1.06 -5.43
CA ARG A 67 -0.21 -0.22 -4.73
C ARG A 67 0.21 -1.27 -5.75
N PRO A 68 1.44 -1.84 -5.65
CA PRO A 68 1.77 -3.01 -6.45
C PRO A 68 0.71 -4.08 -6.13
N LYS A 69 0.21 -4.75 -7.18
CA LYS A 69 -0.74 -5.85 -6.97
C LYS A 69 -0.07 -6.85 -6.04
N PRO A 70 -0.72 -7.27 -4.94
CA PRO A 70 -0.15 -8.30 -4.10
C PRO A 70 0.10 -9.51 -5.01
N THR A 71 1.32 -10.02 -5.00
CA THR A 71 1.60 -11.32 -5.61
C THR A 71 0.69 -12.29 -4.90
N THR A 72 -0.32 -12.82 -5.59
CA THR A 72 -1.16 -13.87 -5.04
C THR A 72 -0.30 -15.13 -4.96
N SER A 73 0.53 -15.20 -3.93
CA SER A 73 1.30 -16.38 -3.56
C SER A 73 0.35 -17.35 -2.88
N THR A 74 -0.53 -17.94 -3.66
CA THR A 74 -1.23 -19.13 -3.23
C THR A 74 -1.23 -20.06 -4.42
N ILE A 75 -0.18 -20.88 -4.50
CA ILE A 75 -0.43 -22.32 -4.61
C ILE A 75 -1.64 -22.55 -3.68
N SER A 76 -2.79 -22.89 -4.27
CA SER A 76 -4.11 -22.80 -3.63
C SER A 76 -4.09 -23.38 -2.22
N LYS A 77 -5.00 -22.93 -1.35
CA LYS A 77 -5.03 -23.15 0.11
C LYS A 77 -4.73 -24.57 0.65
N ASP A 78 -4.69 -25.60 -0.19
CA ASP A 78 -4.50 -27.00 0.18
C ASP A 78 -3.52 -27.78 -0.74
N VAL A 79 -2.65 -27.12 -1.53
CA VAL A 79 -1.69 -27.81 -2.41
C VAL A 79 -0.28 -27.72 -1.83
N TRP A 80 0.11 -28.74 -1.07
CA TRP A 80 1.45 -28.85 -0.48
C TRP A 80 2.46 -29.54 -1.40
N GLU A 81 2.02 -30.59 -2.10
CA GLU A 81 2.86 -31.35 -3.04
C GLU A 81 2.46 -31.03 -4.48
N VAL A 82 3.45 -30.78 -5.33
CA VAL A 82 3.24 -30.51 -6.76
C VAL A 82 4.03 -31.49 -7.61
N PRO A 83 3.48 -31.96 -8.74
CA PRO A 83 4.22 -32.79 -9.68
C PRO A 83 5.50 -32.07 -10.16
N ARG A 84 6.65 -32.75 -10.17
CA ARG A 84 7.93 -32.13 -10.55
C ARG A 84 7.93 -31.57 -11.98
N ASN A 85 7.17 -32.20 -12.89
CA ASN A 85 6.99 -31.73 -14.27
C ASN A 85 6.18 -30.43 -14.38
N SER A 86 5.47 -30.01 -13.32
CA SER A 86 4.79 -28.71 -13.26
C SER A 86 5.75 -27.55 -13.00
N LEU A 87 6.99 -27.85 -12.60
CA LEU A 87 8.05 -26.89 -12.33
C LEU A 87 9.01 -26.81 -13.52
N GLN A 88 9.23 -25.61 -14.01
CA GLN A 88 10.22 -25.33 -15.04
C GLN A 88 11.37 -24.53 -14.44
N PHE A 89 12.58 -25.08 -14.47
CA PHE A 89 13.77 -24.38 -14.02
C PHE A 89 14.31 -23.50 -15.15
N ILE A 90 14.31 -22.18 -14.94
CA ILE A 90 14.66 -21.19 -15.98
C ILE A 90 16.08 -20.69 -15.79
N LYS A 91 16.44 -20.26 -14.57
CA LYS A 91 17.75 -19.68 -14.29
C LYS A 91 18.25 -20.11 -12.93
N LYS A 92 19.46 -20.66 -12.88
CA LYS A 92 20.15 -20.92 -11.61
C LYS A 92 20.52 -19.59 -10.95
N LEU A 93 20.03 -19.39 -9.72
CA LEU A 93 20.31 -18.23 -8.89
C LEU A 93 21.53 -18.48 -7.98
N GLY A 94 21.78 -19.72 -7.60
CA GLY A 94 22.93 -20.09 -6.78
C GLY A 94 23.02 -21.58 -6.50
N GLN A 95 24.10 -21.98 -5.81
CA GLN A 95 24.33 -23.34 -5.31
C GLN A 95 25.06 -23.26 -3.97
N GLY A 96 24.71 -24.17 -3.07
CA GLY A 96 25.41 -24.41 -1.81
C GLY A 96 25.70 -25.89 -1.61
N MET A 97 26.15 -26.23 -0.40
CA MET A 97 26.56 -27.61 -0.05
C MET A 97 25.39 -28.61 -0.05
N PHE A 98 24.14 -28.14 -0.04
CA PHE A 98 22.95 -28.97 0.10
C PHE A 98 21.97 -28.84 -1.07
N GLY A 99 22.34 -28.15 -2.15
CA GLY A 99 21.50 -28.04 -3.33
C GLY A 99 21.68 -26.75 -4.11
N GLU A 100 20.74 -26.52 -5.03
CA GLU A 100 20.73 -25.42 -5.97
C GLU A 100 19.44 -24.62 -5.86
N VAL A 101 19.54 -23.30 -6.08
CA VAL A 101 18.39 -22.42 -6.14
C VAL A 101 18.16 -22.01 -7.58
N TRP A 102 16.94 -22.18 -8.05
CA TRP A 102 16.55 -21.87 -9.43
C TRP A 102 15.35 -20.93 -9.43
N ALA A 103 15.43 -19.86 -10.22
CA ALA A 103 14.25 -19.14 -10.69
C ALA A 103 13.52 -20.05 -11.68
N GLY A 104 12.21 -20.17 -11.52
CA GLY A 104 11.40 -21.06 -12.31
C GLY A 104 9.97 -20.58 -12.49
N LYS A 105 9.21 -21.30 -13.31
CA LYS A 105 7.76 -21.14 -13.47
C LYS A 105 7.05 -22.35 -12.89
N TRP A 106 5.87 -22.12 -12.34
CA TRP A 106 4.96 -23.18 -11.92
C TRP A 106 3.70 -23.12 -12.77
N ASN A 107 3.30 -24.22 -13.40
CA ASN A 107 2.14 -24.28 -14.30
C ASN A 107 2.15 -23.16 -15.37
N ASN A 108 3.32 -22.89 -15.96
CA ASN A 108 3.57 -21.80 -16.92
C ASN A 108 3.31 -20.37 -16.39
N LYS A 109 3.09 -20.20 -15.08
CA LYS A 109 2.96 -18.91 -14.42
C LYS A 109 4.29 -18.51 -13.75
N ILE A 110 4.58 -17.21 -13.82
CA ILE A 110 5.74 -16.56 -13.18
C ILE A 110 5.37 -16.20 -11.75
#